data_AF-A0A820CXX5-F1
#
_entry.id   AF-A0A820CXX5-F1
#
_cell.length_a   1.000
_cell.length_b   1.000
_cell.length_c   1.000
_cell.angle_alpha   90.00
_cell.angle_beta   90.00
_cell.angle_gamma   90.00
#
_symmetry.space_group_name_H-M   'P 1'
#
loop_
_entity.id
_entity.type
_entity.pdbx_description
1 polymer ?
#
loop_
_entity_poly.entity_id
_entity_poly.type
_entity_poly.pdbx_seq_one_letter_code
_entity_poly.pdbx_strand_id
1 'polypeptide(L)'
;MRDSSNQTKPFNNVPNEAFVTFANNEYNYSTLLINLVDSVHRFSKRHIIAYGVDIDLDIDIKKYPRLIIRRLNRTGCSHSIHFCKIYAIIESKLDYGIHLDA
;
A
#
# COMPACT_ATOMS: atom_id res chain seq x y z
N MET A 1 33.02 -16.22 10.56
CA MET A 1 31.67 -16.63 10.10
C MET A 1 30.76 -15.41 10.15
N ARG A 2 30.50 -14.78 9.00
CA ARG A 2 29.48 -13.73 8.85
C ARG A 2 28.66 -14.11 7.62
N ASP A 3 27.58 -14.85 7.83
CA ASP A 3 26.58 -15.04 6.78
C ASP A 3 25.76 -13.75 6.67
N SER A 4 26.22 -12.89 5.76
CA SER A 4 25.50 -11.71 5.31
C SER A 4 24.77 -12.07 4.02
N SER A 5 23.67 -12.81 4.14
CA SER A 5 22.83 -13.14 2.99
C SER A 5 21.35 -13.23 3.36
N ASN A 6 20.78 -12.13 3.89
CA ASN A 6 19.37 -11.85 3.65
C ASN A 6 19.25 -11.17 2.28
N GLN A 7 19.41 -11.97 1.22
CA GLN A 7 19.04 -11.57 -0.13
C GLN A 7 17.53 -11.37 -0.16
N THR A 8 17.10 -10.11 -0.15
CA THR A 8 15.77 -9.68 -0.58
C THR A 8 15.56 -10.19 -2.00
N LYS A 9 14.72 -11.21 -2.17
CA LYS A 9 14.31 -11.68 -3.50
C LYS A 9 13.79 -10.46 -4.30
N PRO A 10 14.21 -10.26 -5.56
CA PRO A 10 13.65 -9.21 -6.38
C PRO A 10 12.15 -9.50 -6.59
N PHE A 11 11.30 -8.53 -6.25
CA PHE A 11 9.86 -8.58 -6.43
C PHE A 11 9.52 -8.57 -7.93
N ASN A 12 9.53 -9.73 -8.59
CA ASN A 12 9.26 -9.85 -10.03
C ASN A 12 7.80 -9.62 -10.46
N ASN A 13 6.88 -9.23 -9.56
CA ASN A 13 5.45 -9.04 -9.85
C ASN A 13 4.90 -7.67 -9.38
N VAL A 14 5.71 -6.61 -9.38
CA VAL A 14 5.16 -5.26 -9.15
C VAL A 14 4.41 -4.85 -10.42
N PRO A 15 3.12 -4.48 -10.34
CA PRO A 15 2.39 -4.04 -11.52
C PRO A 15 2.95 -2.72 -12.04
N ASN A 16 2.94 -2.49 -13.35
CA ASN A 16 3.38 -1.21 -13.91
C ASN A 16 2.41 -0.06 -13.59
N GLU A 17 1.12 -0.38 -13.47
CA GLU A 17 0.06 0.57 -13.07
C GLU A 17 -0.73 0.06 -11.86
N ALA A 18 -0.97 0.93 -10.89
CA ALA A 18 -1.84 0.63 -9.76
C ALA A 18 -2.45 1.89 -9.14
N PHE A 19 -3.55 1.69 -8.43
CA PHE A 19 -3.99 2.64 -7.41
C PHE A 19 -3.17 2.43 -6.15
N VAL A 20 -2.81 3.52 -5.48
CA VAL A 20 -2.05 3.51 -4.25
C VAL A 20 -2.89 4.18 -3.17
N THR A 21 -2.88 3.62 -1.97
CA THR A 21 -3.57 4.22 -0.83
C THR A 21 -2.86 3.80 0.46
N PHE A 22 -3.19 4.45 1.58
CA PHE A 22 -2.68 4.05 2.88
C PHE A 22 -3.72 4.25 3.98
N ALA A 23 -3.52 3.54 5.08
CA ALA A 23 -4.16 3.81 6.37
C ALA A 23 -3.10 3.81 7.47
N ASN A 24 -3.35 4.55 8.54
CA ASN A 24 -2.55 4.56 9.75
C ASN A 24 -3.42 4.16 10.95
N ASN A 25 -2.88 4.31 12.17
CA ASN A 25 -3.60 4.01 13.40
C ASN A 25 -4.62 5.08 13.82
N GLU A 26 -4.89 6.10 12.99
CA GLU A 26 -5.91 7.09 13.28
C GLU A 26 -7.31 6.48 13.15
N TYR A 27 -8.21 7.01 13.97
CA TYR A 27 -9.57 6.49 14.09
C TYR A 27 -10.29 6.46 12.73
N ASN A 28 -10.91 5.32 12.40
CA ASN A 28 -11.67 5.03 11.17
C ASN A 28 -10.90 4.87 9.85
N TYR A 29 -9.59 5.12 9.77
CA TYR A 29 -8.86 5.01 8.50
C TYR A 29 -8.89 3.60 7.92
N SER A 30 -8.81 2.57 8.77
CA SER A 30 -8.92 1.17 8.32
C SER A 30 -10.28 0.85 7.71
N THR A 31 -11.37 1.38 8.29
CA THR A 31 -12.73 1.20 7.78
C THR A 31 -12.93 1.91 6.44
N LEU A 32 -12.46 3.15 6.34
CA LEU A 32 -12.50 3.92 5.10
C LEU A 32 -11.69 3.24 3.99
N LEU A 33 -10.50 2.74 4.32
CA LEU A 33 -9.66 1.99 3.40
C LEU A 33 -10.38 0.74 2.85
N ILE A 34 -11.05 -0.03 3.71
CA ILE A 34 -11.81 -1.20 3.27
C ILE A 34 -12.92 -0.79 2.29
N ASN A 35 -13.66 0.28 2.57
CA ASN A 35 -14.71 0.80 1.68
C ASN A 35 -14.15 1.27 0.33
N LEU A 36 -13.00 1.94 0.35
CA LEU A 36 -12.29 2.36 -0.86
C LEU A 36 -11.87 1.14 -1.68
N VAL A 37 -11.25 0.14 -1.05
CA VAL A 37 -10.84 -1.11 -1.70
C VAL A 37 -12.04 -1.83 -2.30
N ASP A 38 -13.14 -1.99 -1.55
CA ASP A 38 -14.38 -2.59 -2.03
C ASP A 38 -14.92 -1.84 -3.25
N SER A 39 -14.90 -0.50 -3.22
CA SER A 39 -15.38 0.33 -4.32
C SER A 39 -14.51 0.17 -5.57
N VAL A 40 -13.20 0.37 -5.44
CA VAL A 40 -12.24 0.26 -6.55
C VAL A 40 -12.26 -1.14 -7.15
N HIS A 41 -12.39 -2.18 -6.33
CA HIS A 41 -12.43 -3.54 -6.81
C HIS A 41 -13.67 -3.85 -7.67
N ARG A 42 -14.80 -3.20 -7.38
CA ARG A 42 -16.06 -3.34 -8.15
C ARG A 42 -15.99 -2.67 -9.52
N PHE A 43 -15.38 -1.48 -9.64
CA PHE A 43 -15.41 -0.72 -10.89
C PHE A 43 -14.12 -0.83 -11.73
N SER A 44 -13.00 -1.27 -11.14
CA SER A 44 -11.72 -1.33 -11.83
C SER A 44 -11.04 -2.70 -11.77
N LYS A 45 -10.37 -3.03 -12.88
CA LYS A 45 -9.51 -4.22 -13.00
C LYS A 45 -8.04 -3.92 -12.64
N ARG A 46 -7.69 -2.67 -12.33
CA ARG A 46 -6.32 -2.31 -11.91
C ARG A 46 -5.99 -2.87 -10.53
N HIS A 47 -4.69 -3.04 -10.27
CA HIS A 47 -4.19 -3.40 -8.95
C HIS A 47 -4.39 -2.25 -7.97
N ILE A 48 -4.48 -2.60 -6.69
CA ILE A 48 -4.50 -1.66 -5.57
C ILE A 48 -3.33 -2.02 -4.68
N ILE A 49 -2.47 -1.05 -4.37
CA ILE A 49 -1.43 -1.20 -3.35
C ILE A 49 -1.87 -0.42 -2.13
N ALA A 50 -2.19 -1.13 -1.05
CA ALA A 50 -2.61 -0.54 0.22
C ALA A 50 -1.48 -0.64 1.23
N TYR A 51 -1.07 0.51 1.76
CA TYR A 51 -0.03 0.60 2.76
C TYR A 51 -0.60 0.78 4.16
N GLY A 52 -0.15 -0.04 5.11
CA GLY A 52 -0.29 0.26 6.54
C GLY A 52 0.89 1.11 7.00
N VAL A 53 0.63 2.34 7.46
CA VAL A 53 1.66 3.21 8.04
C VAL A 53 1.78 2.87 9.52
N ASP A 54 2.90 2.24 9.88
CA ASP A 54 3.21 1.68 11.20
C ASP A 54 2.24 0.62 11.72
N ILE A 55 1.26 0.21 10.91
CA ILE A 55 0.27 -0.81 11.24
C ILE A 55 0.29 -1.95 10.22
N ASP A 56 -0.17 -3.12 10.65
CA ASP A 56 -0.54 -4.19 9.73
C ASP A 56 -2.00 -4.02 9.34
N LEU A 57 -2.29 -4.09 8.04
CA LEU A 57 -3.66 -4.00 7.54
C LEU A 57 -4.33 -5.37 7.61
N ASP A 58 -5.41 -5.46 8.38
CA ASP A 58 -6.23 -6.67 8.48
C ASP A 58 -7.33 -6.64 7.40
N ILE A 59 -6.96 -7.03 6.17
CA ILE A 59 -7.87 -7.08 5.02
C ILE A 59 -7.79 -8.47 4.39
N ASP A 60 -8.94 -9.09 4.14
CA ASP A 60 -9.01 -10.38 3.46
C ASP A 60 -8.59 -10.28 1.99
N ILE A 61 -7.34 -10.61 1.70
CA ILE A 61 -6.78 -10.63 0.34
C ILE A 61 -7.45 -11.66 -0.58
N LYS A 62 -8.12 -12.70 -0.03
CA LYS A 62 -8.86 -13.66 -0.86
C LYS A 62 -10.10 -13.03 -1.47
N LYS A 63 -10.73 -12.10 -0.76
CA LYS A 63 -11.85 -11.28 -1.26
C LYS A 63 -11.38 -10.30 -2.35
N TYR A 64 -10.13 -9.86 -2.29
CA TYR A 64 -9.56 -8.86 -3.21
C TYR A 64 -8.28 -9.37 -3.90
N PRO A 65 -8.38 -10.25 -4.93
CA PRO A 65 -7.21 -10.86 -5.58
C PRO A 65 -6.25 -9.87 -6.26
N ARG A 66 -6.64 -8.60 -6.42
CA ARG A 66 -5.81 -7.53 -7.01
C ARG A 66 -5.24 -6.56 -5.96
N LEU A 67 -5.50 -6.81 -4.68
CA LEU A 67 -4.98 -6.04 -3.57
C LEU A 67 -3.59 -6.56 -3.18
N ILE A 68 -2.65 -5.64 -3.10
CA ILE A 68 -1.29 -5.88 -2.61
C ILE A 68 -1.17 -5.08 -1.31
N ILE A 69 -1.01 -5.79 -0.20
CA ILE A 69 -0.80 -5.16 1.12
C ILE A 69 0.70 -4.97 1.34
N ARG A 70 1.08 -3.77 1.78
CA ARG A 70 2.46 -3.42 2.14
C ARG A 70 2.46 -2.64 3.45
N ARG A 71 3.65 -2.51 4.05
CA ARG A 71 3.87 -1.71 5.24
C ARG A 71 4.82 -0.55 4.93
N LEU A 72 4.50 0.62 5.44
CA LEU A 72 5.38 1.78 5.49
C LEU A 72 5.75 2.06 6.94
N ASN A 73 7.03 2.34 7.18
CA ASN A 73 7.49 2.83 8.47
C ASN A 73 7.51 4.36 8.43
N ARG A 74 6.97 5.02 9.45
CA ARG A 74 6.86 6.49 9.54
C ARG A 74 8.18 7.22 9.41
N THR A 75 9.32 6.56 9.61
CA THR A 75 10.64 7.17 9.42
C THR A 75 10.83 7.78 8.02
N GLY A 76 10.09 7.32 7.00
CA GLY A 76 10.03 7.93 5.66
C GLY A 76 8.90 8.97 5.46
N CYS A 77 7.89 8.98 6.33
CA CYS A 77 6.82 9.98 6.34
C CYS A 77 7.09 11.02 7.43
N SER A 78 7.58 12.20 7.07
CA SER A 78 7.68 13.31 8.04
C SER A 78 6.34 13.57 8.75
N HIS A 79 6.36 14.29 9.88
CA HIS A 79 5.27 14.44 10.88
C HIS A 79 3.83 14.66 10.36
N SER A 80 3.62 14.99 9.09
CA SER A 80 2.30 15.15 8.47
C SER A 80 1.95 14.00 7.50
N ILE A 81 0.70 13.53 7.60
CA ILE A 81 0.10 12.50 6.76
C ILE A 81 0.14 12.82 5.25
N HIS A 82 0.21 14.11 4.89
CA HIS A 82 0.34 14.55 3.50
C HIS A 82 1.60 14.01 2.83
N PHE A 83 2.71 13.86 3.57
CA PHE A 83 3.95 13.32 3.02
C PHE A 83 3.88 11.81 2.78
N CYS A 84 3.01 11.08 3.48
CA CYS A 84 2.81 9.66 3.22
C CYS A 84 2.22 9.37 1.84
N LYS A 85 1.44 10.29 1.27
CA LYS A 85 0.88 10.13 -0.09
C LYS A 85 1.99 9.99 -1.12
N ILE A 86 2.93 10.93 -1.10
CA ILE A 86 4.07 10.97 -2.02
C ILE A 86 4.98 9.76 -1.79
N TYR A 87 5.26 9.46 -0.52
CA TYR A 87 6.15 8.35 -0.18
C TYR A 87 5.56 6.99 -0.59
N ALA A 88 4.26 6.77 -0.39
CA ALA A 88 3.57 5.56 -0.82
C ALA A 88 3.62 5.37 -2.34
N ILE A 89 3.44 6.44 -3.13
CA ILE A 89 3.59 6.37 -4.60
C ILE A 89 5.03 6.00 -4.98
N ILE A 90 6.04 6.66 -4.41
CA ILE A 90 7.46 6.42 -4.74
C ILE A 90 7.86 4.98 -4.39
N GLU A 91 7.53 4.54 -3.17
CA GLU A 91 7.83 3.18 -2.69
C GLU A 91 7.04 2.10 -3.44
N SER A 92 5.95 2.47 -4.15
CA SER A 92 5.21 1.53 -4.99
C SER A 92 6.01 1.09 -6.21
N LYS A 93 6.99 1.89 -6.67
CA LYS A 93 7.83 1.63 -7.85
C LYS A 93 6.97 1.33 -9.11
N LEU A 94 6.00 2.21 -9.35
CA LEU A 94 5.08 2.13 -10.48
C LEU A 94 5.57 3.06 -11.59
N ASP A 95 5.33 2.68 -12.85
CA ASP A 95 5.47 3.59 -13.99
C ASP A 95 4.34 4.63 -13.95
N TYR A 96 3.13 4.20 -13.59
CA TYR A 96 1.94 5.05 -13.47
C TYR A 96 1.13 4.72 -12.20
N GLY A 97 1.23 5.60 -11.20
CA GLY A 97 0.50 5.48 -9.93
C GLY A 97 -0.51 6.61 -9.73
N ILE A 98 -1.70 6.27 -9.25
CA ILE A 98 -2.69 7.26 -8.78
C ILE A 98 -2.93 7.01 -7.30
N HIS A 99 -2.66 8.01 -6.46
CA HIS A 99 -3.01 7.95 -5.04
C HIS A 99 -4.50 8.21 -4.85
N LEU A 100 -5.13 7.38 -4.03
CA LEU A 100 -6.52 7.50 -3.60
C LEU A 100 -6.57 7.72 -2.09
N ASP A 101 -7.23 8.78 -1.67
CA ASP A 101 -7.54 9.01 -0.26
C ASP A 101 -8.83 8.27 0.11
N ALA A 102 -8.79 7.63 1.26
CA ALA A 102 -9.92 6.94 1.86
C ALA A 102 -10.67 7.86 2.83
#